data_AF-A0A1S3ZGW3-F1
#
_entry.id   AF-A0A1S3ZGW3-F1
#
_cell.length_a   1.000
_cell.length_b   1.000
_cell.length_c   1.000
_cell.angle_alpha   90.00
_cell.angle_beta   90.00
_cell.angle_gamma   90.00
#
_symmetry.space_group_name_H-M   'P 1'
#
loop_
_entity.id
_entity.type
_entity.pdbx_description
1 polymer ?
#
loop_
_entity_poly.entity_id
_entity_poly.type
_entity_poly.pdbx_seq_one_letter_code
_entity_poly.pdbx_strand_id
1 'polypeptide(L)'
;MYQKNCREQGDRGQARYCLSKAITADPDDISLRYHRASIYIELGDYQKAAESYEQIARRCPNDVEVLRTAAQLYRKCGEAERSVGILEDYLKNHPNEADLSVIHLLAVMLMEDNAYLKALDLIEFAKQRYFTGKWMPLNLSIKAGICHLHLGHMEEAEIIFSALQQENASQHPDIVTEVADSLMTVEHYESALKYYMMLEGDGVKNKGYLHLKIAECYVFLGERVQAIEYFHKAVNELEDSVDVRLTLSSILLEEGKDDEAVFVLSPPKASESSVDSSSDEPKSWWLNSKIKLKLCQIYRAKGSLAACVDVIFPLIRETVFLESVQQKVSLLFPFDPRMC
;
A
#
# COMPACT_ATOMS: atom_id res chain seq x y z
N MET A 1 19.64 -17.83 16.27
CA MET A 1 19.49 -16.64 15.40
C MET A 1 20.42 -15.49 15.80
N TYR A 2 20.63 -15.20 17.10
CA TYR A 2 21.49 -14.09 17.55
C TYR A 2 22.97 -14.13 17.12
N GLN A 3 23.62 -15.30 17.08
CA GLN A 3 25.01 -15.43 16.65
C GLN A 3 25.24 -15.19 15.14
N LYS A 4 24.24 -15.49 14.30
CA LYS A 4 24.33 -15.24 12.84
C LYS A 4 24.26 -13.74 12.57
N ASN A 5 23.35 -13.03 13.24
CA ASN A 5 23.17 -11.59 13.09
C ASN A 5 24.41 -10.79 13.54
N CYS A 6 25.01 -11.14 14.69
CA CYS A 6 26.23 -10.46 15.16
C CYS A 6 27.43 -10.70 14.23
N ARG A 7 27.54 -11.91 13.66
CA ARG A 7 28.64 -12.26 12.75
C ARG A 7 28.49 -11.53 11.41
N GLU A 8 27.29 -11.45 10.87
CA GLU A 8 27.03 -10.69 9.64
C GLU A 8 27.15 -9.17 9.86
N GLN A 9 26.75 -8.63 11.01
CA GLN A 9 26.98 -7.20 11.34
C GLN A 9 28.48 -6.88 11.46
N GLY A 10 29.28 -7.77 12.06
CA GLY A 10 30.73 -7.64 12.14
C GLY A 10 31.41 -7.70 10.77
N ASP A 11 30.97 -8.61 9.90
CA ASP A 11 31.49 -8.78 8.53
C ASP A 11 31.16 -7.56 7.65
N ARG A 12 29.93 -7.04 7.76
CA ARG A 12 29.49 -5.80 7.05
C ARG A 12 30.26 -4.56 7.50
N GLY A 13 30.60 -4.46 8.79
CA GLY A 13 31.45 -3.37 9.31
C GLY A 13 32.87 -3.41 8.75
N GLN A 14 33.47 -4.60 8.67
CA GLN A 14 34.78 -4.81 8.06
C GLN A 14 34.75 -4.53 6.55
N ALA A 15 33.72 -4.98 5.86
CA ALA A 15 33.52 -4.71 4.43
C ALA A 15 33.47 -3.20 4.13
N ARG A 16 32.77 -2.41 4.95
CA ARG A 16 32.74 -0.93 4.82
C ARG A 16 34.12 -0.29 5.00
N TYR A 17 34.90 -0.78 5.96
CA TYR A 17 36.25 -0.28 6.20
C TYR A 17 37.19 -0.61 5.03
N CYS A 18 37.14 -1.86 4.54
CA CYS A 18 37.90 -2.30 3.37
C CYS A 18 37.53 -1.49 2.12
N LEU A 19 36.23 -1.27 1.86
CA LEU A 19 35.76 -0.45 0.73
C LEU A 19 36.18 1.02 0.87
N SER A 20 36.17 1.58 2.08
CA SER A 20 36.63 2.95 2.29
C SER A 20 38.12 3.09 1.97
N LYS A 21 38.95 2.10 2.36
CA LYS A 21 40.36 2.04 1.97
C LYS A 21 40.55 1.84 0.47
N ALA A 22 39.74 0.97 -0.14
CA ALA A 22 39.79 0.72 -1.58
C ALA A 22 39.45 1.99 -2.37
N ILE A 23 38.41 2.74 -1.97
CA ILE A 23 38.04 4.02 -2.59
C ILE A 23 39.12 5.09 -2.41
N THR A 24 39.86 5.09 -1.28
CA THR A 24 41.00 6.00 -1.13
C THR A 24 42.20 5.61 -1.99
N ALA A 25 42.36 4.31 -2.29
CA ALA A 25 43.45 3.80 -3.13
C ALA A 25 43.16 3.98 -4.62
N ASP A 26 41.89 3.82 -5.03
CA ASP A 26 41.40 4.12 -6.37
C ASP A 26 40.13 5.00 -6.28
N PRO A 27 40.30 6.34 -6.31
CA PRO A 27 39.19 7.26 -6.27
C PRO A 27 38.35 7.30 -7.54
N ASP A 28 38.79 6.70 -8.65
CA ASP A 28 38.07 6.79 -9.93
C ASP A 28 37.20 5.54 -10.17
N ASP A 29 37.43 4.44 -9.43
CA ASP A 29 36.55 3.27 -9.47
C ASP A 29 35.18 3.56 -8.83
N ILE A 30 34.18 3.77 -9.69
CA ILE A 30 32.79 4.01 -9.31
C ILE A 30 32.14 2.72 -8.78
N SER A 31 32.58 1.54 -9.22
CA SER A 31 32.06 0.25 -8.76
C SER A 31 32.21 0.11 -7.25
N LEU A 32 33.36 0.53 -6.69
CA LEU A 32 33.58 0.50 -5.24
C LEU A 32 32.59 1.39 -4.47
N ARG A 33 32.17 2.51 -5.06
CA ARG A 33 31.16 3.40 -4.48
C ARG A 33 29.77 2.75 -4.50
N TYR A 34 29.41 2.08 -5.60
CA TYR A 34 28.17 1.31 -5.67
C TYR A 34 28.13 0.19 -4.62
N HIS A 35 29.20 -0.59 -4.50
CA HIS A 35 29.28 -1.66 -3.49
C HIS A 35 29.13 -1.10 -2.07
N ARG A 36 29.75 0.05 -1.79
CA ARG A 36 29.60 0.71 -0.48
C ARG A 36 28.17 1.22 -0.25
N ALA A 37 27.54 1.82 -1.26
CA ALA A 37 26.16 2.29 -1.19
C ALA A 37 25.17 1.14 -0.98
N SER A 38 25.38 -0.01 -1.66
CA SER A 38 24.58 -1.22 -1.46
C SER A 38 24.65 -1.72 -0.01
N ILE A 39 25.83 -1.72 0.60
CA ILE A 39 25.97 -2.11 2.01
C ILE A 39 25.21 -1.13 2.93
N TYR A 40 25.21 0.16 2.62
CA TYR A 40 24.42 1.13 3.38
C TYR A 40 22.90 0.85 3.28
N ILE A 41 22.41 0.50 2.10
CA ILE A 41 21.00 0.11 1.89
C ILE A 41 20.65 -1.15 2.69
N GLU A 42 21.50 -2.19 2.65
CA GLU A 42 21.30 -3.43 3.42
C GLU A 42 21.28 -3.21 4.92
N LEU A 43 22.04 -2.22 5.41
CA LEU A 43 22.08 -1.82 6.81
C LEU A 43 20.91 -0.90 7.21
N GLY A 44 20.08 -0.47 6.25
CA GLY A 44 19.02 0.52 6.47
C GLY A 44 19.54 1.94 6.72
N ASP A 45 20.83 2.20 6.50
CA ASP A 45 21.44 3.54 6.63
C ASP A 45 21.21 4.32 5.32
N TYR A 46 19.94 4.63 5.04
CA TYR A 46 19.51 5.25 3.80
C TYR A 46 20.13 6.64 3.57
N GLN A 47 20.45 7.37 4.64
CA GLN A 47 21.14 8.66 4.56
C GLN A 47 22.50 8.53 3.88
N LYS A 48 23.37 7.64 4.40
CA LYS A 48 24.71 7.45 3.83
C LYS A 48 24.66 6.78 2.45
N ALA A 49 23.64 5.97 2.19
CA ALA A 49 23.38 5.44 0.87
C ALA A 49 23.08 6.59 -0.12
N ALA A 50 22.15 7.49 0.23
CA ALA A 50 21.76 8.64 -0.60
C ALA A 50 22.96 9.55 -0.91
N GLU A 51 23.77 9.89 0.11
CA GLU A 51 25.00 10.67 -0.07
C GLU A 51 26.02 9.97 -0.99
N SER A 52 26.12 8.64 -0.90
CA SER A 52 27.01 7.86 -1.77
C SER A 52 26.51 7.89 -3.22
N TYR A 53 25.20 7.74 -3.45
CA TYR A 53 24.61 7.84 -4.79
C TYR A 53 24.69 9.27 -5.36
N GLU A 54 24.52 10.30 -4.54
CA GLU A 54 24.71 11.70 -4.96
C GLU A 54 26.17 11.94 -5.41
N GLN A 55 27.15 11.39 -4.70
CA GLN A 55 28.56 11.45 -5.11
C GLN A 55 28.81 10.73 -6.44
N ILE A 56 28.13 9.60 -6.68
CA ILE A 56 28.19 8.87 -7.96
C ILE A 56 27.56 9.73 -9.06
N ALA A 57 26.40 10.33 -8.82
CA ALA A 57 25.70 11.17 -9.81
C ALA A 57 26.55 12.38 -10.23
N ARG A 58 27.32 12.98 -9.32
CA ARG A 58 28.29 14.06 -9.65
C ARG A 58 29.41 13.60 -10.58
N ARG A 59 29.77 12.31 -10.57
CA ARG A 59 30.82 11.72 -11.43
C ARG A 59 30.25 11.20 -12.75
N CYS A 60 28.99 10.78 -12.73
CA CYS A 60 28.22 10.33 -13.87
C CYS A 60 27.01 11.24 -14.09
N PRO A 61 27.19 12.51 -14.51
CA PRO A 61 26.09 13.48 -14.60
C PRO A 61 25.00 13.08 -15.61
N ASN A 62 25.30 12.18 -16.54
CA ASN A 62 24.36 11.67 -17.54
C ASN A 62 23.65 10.37 -17.09
N ASP A 63 24.00 9.81 -15.93
CA ASP A 63 23.37 8.60 -15.41
C ASP A 63 22.18 8.96 -14.51
N VAL A 64 21.03 9.06 -15.15
CA VAL A 64 19.77 9.49 -14.53
C VAL A 64 19.28 8.49 -13.49
N GLU A 65 19.59 7.20 -13.66
CA GLU A 65 19.12 6.18 -12.74
C GLU A 65 19.78 6.32 -11.37
N VAL A 66 21.05 6.74 -11.33
CA VAL A 66 21.76 7.06 -10.10
C VAL A 66 21.13 8.24 -9.39
N LEU A 67 20.79 9.30 -10.14
CA LEU A 67 20.13 10.48 -9.60
C LEU A 67 18.76 10.12 -8.99
N ARG A 68 17.96 9.33 -9.71
CA ARG A 68 16.66 8.86 -9.24
C ARG A 68 16.79 8.01 -7.98
N THR A 69 17.78 7.12 -7.94
CA THR A 69 18.08 6.30 -6.76
C THR A 69 18.47 7.18 -5.57
N ALA A 70 19.33 8.19 -5.77
CA ALA A 70 19.69 9.15 -4.73
C ALA A 70 18.44 9.87 -4.17
N ALA A 71 17.58 10.38 -5.05
CA ALA A 71 16.36 11.08 -4.66
C ALA A 71 15.40 10.18 -3.86
N GLN A 72 15.19 8.94 -4.31
CA GLN A 72 14.36 7.97 -3.59
C GLN A 72 14.95 7.59 -2.22
N LEU A 73 16.27 7.47 -2.10
CA LEU A 73 16.92 7.20 -0.82
C LEU A 73 16.82 8.39 0.13
N TYR A 74 16.99 9.63 -0.36
CA TYR A 74 16.75 10.84 0.43
C TYR A 74 15.31 10.93 0.92
N ARG A 75 14.34 10.52 0.09
CA ARG A 75 12.93 10.42 0.52
C ARG A 75 12.74 9.41 1.64
N LYS A 76 13.37 8.23 1.54
CA LYS A 76 13.28 7.16 2.56
C LYS A 76 13.91 7.52 3.91
N CYS A 77 14.94 8.35 3.94
CA CYS A 77 15.54 8.82 5.20
C CYS A 77 14.87 10.09 5.77
N GLY A 78 13.83 10.61 5.13
CA GLY A 78 13.10 11.80 5.58
C GLY A 78 13.69 13.13 5.09
N GLU A 79 14.74 13.12 4.27
CA GLU A 79 15.30 14.33 3.63
C GLU A 79 14.55 14.68 2.33
N ALA A 80 13.24 14.89 2.44
CA ALA A 80 12.36 15.23 1.31
C ALA A 80 12.82 16.46 0.52
N GLU A 81 13.21 17.53 1.21
CA GLU A 81 13.66 18.79 0.59
C GLU A 81 14.91 18.60 -0.27
N ARG A 82 15.86 17.78 0.21
CA ARG A 82 17.09 17.48 -0.52
C ARG A 82 16.82 16.60 -1.73
N SER A 83 15.89 15.65 -1.61
CA SER A 83 15.42 14.82 -2.72
C SER A 83 14.87 15.67 -3.87
N VAL A 84 13.98 16.62 -3.55
CA VAL A 84 13.42 17.57 -4.52
C VAL A 84 14.52 18.46 -5.11
N GLY A 85 15.40 19.01 -4.27
CA GLY A 85 16.46 19.92 -4.69
C GLY A 85 17.41 19.32 -5.73
N ILE A 86 17.86 18.06 -5.55
CA ILE A 86 18.77 17.43 -6.52
C ILE A 86 18.10 17.17 -7.88
N LEU A 87 16.79 16.88 -7.90
CA LEU A 87 16.03 16.68 -9.14
C LEU A 87 15.79 18.03 -9.86
N GLU A 88 15.46 19.07 -9.11
CA GLU A 88 15.34 20.43 -9.67
C GLU A 88 16.64 20.93 -10.26
N ASP A 89 17.76 20.73 -9.57
CA ASP A 89 19.08 21.15 -10.05
C ASP A 89 19.50 20.39 -11.31
N TYR A 90 19.16 19.11 -11.42
CA TYR A 90 19.33 18.35 -12.65
C TYR A 90 18.53 18.96 -13.81
N LEU A 91 17.25 19.23 -13.63
CA LEU A 91 16.41 19.82 -14.68
C LEU A 91 16.86 21.22 -15.10
N LYS A 92 17.40 22.02 -14.17
CA LYS A 92 17.99 23.35 -14.49
C LYS A 92 19.25 23.23 -15.35
N ASN A 93 20.08 22.22 -15.09
CA ASN A 93 21.35 22.01 -15.80
C ASN A 93 21.17 21.28 -17.15
N HIS A 94 20.04 20.59 -17.36
CA HIS A 94 19.72 19.86 -18.58
C HIS A 94 18.43 20.37 -19.26
N PRO A 95 18.35 21.66 -19.68
CA PRO A 95 17.09 22.28 -20.13
C PRO A 95 16.62 21.86 -21.54
N ASN A 96 17.42 21.06 -22.26
CA ASN A 96 17.14 20.65 -23.65
C ASN A 96 16.73 19.18 -23.78
N GLU A 97 17.07 18.33 -22.81
CA GLU A 97 16.75 16.92 -22.82
C GLU A 97 15.65 16.68 -21.79
N ALA A 98 14.45 16.40 -22.28
CA ALA A 98 13.29 16.11 -21.45
C ALA A 98 13.50 14.76 -20.76
N ASP A 99 14.13 14.74 -19.59
CA ASP A 99 14.11 13.51 -18.80
C ASP A 99 12.74 13.36 -18.14
N LEU A 100 11.85 12.70 -18.87
CA LEU A 100 10.50 12.45 -18.42
C LEU A 100 10.45 11.62 -17.14
N SER A 101 11.45 10.77 -16.89
CA SER A 101 11.49 9.97 -15.69
C SER A 101 11.78 10.83 -14.45
N VAL A 102 12.63 11.85 -14.60
CA VAL A 102 12.91 12.85 -13.55
C VAL A 102 11.71 13.77 -13.34
N ILE A 103 11.11 14.29 -14.41
CA ILE A 103 9.93 15.17 -14.33
C ILE A 103 8.77 14.41 -13.65
N HIS A 104 8.52 13.17 -14.05
CA HIS A 104 7.49 12.33 -13.45
C HIS A 104 7.79 12.05 -11.96
N LEU A 105 9.03 11.68 -11.61
CA LEU A 105 9.40 11.42 -10.22
C LEU A 105 9.23 12.66 -9.34
N LEU A 106 9.69 13.82 -9.82
CA LEU A 106 9.58 15.09 -9.11
C LEU A 106 8.11 15.50 -8.93
N ALA A 107 7.28 15.37 -9.98
CA ALA A 107 5.85 15.64 -9.89
C ALA A 107 5.16 14.75 -8.85
N VAL A 108 5.45 13.45 -8.84
CA VAL A 108 4.91 12.51 -7.83
C VAL A 108 5.33 12.91 -6.42
N MET A 109 6.60 13.24 -6.20
CA MET A 109 7.08 13.69 -4.89
C MET A 109 6.38 14.97 -4.42
N LEU A 110 6.19 15.94 -5.32
CA LEU A 110 5.46 17.17 -5.02
C LEU A 110 3.99 16.91 -4.71
N MET A 111 3.35 15.98 -5.42
CA MET A 111 1.97 15.56 -5.14
C MET A 111 1.84 14.88 -3.77
N GLU A 112 2.78 14.00 -3.40
CA GLU A 112 2.82 13.38 -2.06
C GLU A 112 2.99 14.42 -0.94
N ASP A 113 3.70 15.52 -1.23
CA ASP A 113 3.87 16.66 -0.31
C ASP A 113 2.67 17.62 -0.32
N ASN A 114 1.57 17.25 -0.99
CA ASN A 114 0.38 18.07 -1.24
C ASN A 114 0.68 19.40 -1.96
N ALA A 115 1.84 19.51 -2.61
CA ALA A 115 2.27 20.69 -3.36
C ALA A 115 1.75 20.65 -4.82
N TYR A 116 0.44 20.44 -4.99
CA TYR A 116 -0.20 20.22 -6.28
C TYR A 116 -0.01 21.38 -7.28
N LEU A 117 0.02 22.63 -6.80
CA LEU A 117 0.33 23.80 -7.66
C LEU A 117 1.73 23.70 -8.28
N LYS A 118 2.75 23.38 -7.47
CA LYS A 118 4.13 23.25 -7.96
C LYS A 118 4.27 22.07 -8.91
N ALA A 119 3.61 20.95 -8.62
CA ALA A 119 3.58 19.79 -9.50
C ALA A 119 2.93 20.14 -10.85
N LEU A 120 1.82 20.87 -10.84
CA LEU A 120 1.14 21.31 -12.06
C LEU A 120 2.00 22.28 -12.88
N ASP A 121 2.61 23.28 -12.24
CA ASP A 121 3.50 24.24 -12.89
C ASP A 121 4.69 23.53 -13.57
N LEU A 122 5.27 22.53 -12.90
CA LEU A 122 6.34 21.69 -13.46
C LEU A 122 5.87 20.93 -14.71
N ILE A 123 4.69 20.30 -14.65
CA ILE A 123 4.15 19.52 -15.77
C ILE A 123 3.79 20.43 -16.95
N GLU A 124 3.15 21.58 -16.71
CA GLU A 124 2.84 22.53 -17.77
C GLU A 124 4.09 23.18 -18.37
N PHE A 125 5.11 23.46 -17.56
CA PHE A 125 6.42 23.87 -18.06
C PHE A 125 7.02 22.80 -18.98
N ALA A 126 6.99 21.53 -18.57
CA ALA A 126 7.47 20.42 -19.40
C ALA A 126 6.68 20.29 -20.71
N LYS A 127 5.35 20.45 -20.67
CA LYS A 127 4.46 20.46 -21.83
C LYS A 127 4.82 21.57 -22.82
N GLN A 128 5.00 22.79 -22.34
CA GLN A 128 5.38 23.96 -23.15
C GLN A 128 6.80 23.87 -23.70
N ARG A 129 7.71 23.18 -23.02
CA ARG A 129 9.12 23.12 -23.41
C ARG A 129 9.43 21.99 -24.38
N TYR A 130 8.81 20.82 -24.17
CA TYR A 130 9.18 19.57 -24.81
C TYR A 130 8.07 18.97 -25.68
N PHE A 131 6.82 19.36 -25.46
CA PHE A 131 5.64 18.79 -26.14
C PHE A 131 4.87 19.79 -27.00
N THR A 132 5.50 20.90 -27.41
CA THR A 132 4.86 21.84 -28.35
C THR A 132 4.54 21.14 -29.68
N GLY A 133 3.25 20.98 -29.97
CA GLY A 133 2.77 20.26 -31.16
C GLY A 133 2.91 18.73 -31.10
N LYS A 134 3.20 18.17 -29.92
CA LYS A 134 3.27 16.72 -29.68
C LYS A 134 2.33 16.34 -28.54
N TRP A 135 1.89 15.09 -28.54
CA TRP A 135 1.10 14.54 -27.43
C TRP A 135 2.01 14.26 -26.24
N MET A 136 1.62 14.77 -25.06
CA MET A 136 2.28 14.46 -23.80
C MET A 136 1.90 13.04 -23.36
N PRO A 137 2.84 12.22 -22.82
CA PRO A 137 2.53 10.87 -22.40
C PRO A 137 1.40 10.82 -21.38
N LEU A 138 0.54 9.82 -21.54
CA LEU A 138 -0.71 9.68 -20.78
C LEU A 138 -0.48 9.79 -19.27
N ASN A 139 0.54 9.10 -18.72
CA ASN A 139 0.83 9.11 -17.30
C ASN A 139 1.04 10.55 -16.77
N LEU A 140 1.87 11.36 -17.43
CA LEU A 140 2.14 12.74 -17.00
C LEU A 140 0.92 13.64 -17.16
N SER A 141 0.12 13.44 -18.22
CA SER A 141 -1.16 14.14 -18.41
C SER A 141 -2.12 13.82 -17.27
N ILE A 142 -2.22 12.55 -16.87
CA ILE A 142 -3.07 12.14 -15.74
C ILE A 142 -2.58 12.74 -14.42
N LYS A 143 -1.27 12.81 -14.16
CA LYS A 143 -0.75 13.54 -12.99
C LYS A 143 -1.19 15.00 -12.97
N ALA A 144 -1.18 15.69 -14.12
CA ALA A 144 -1.71 17.05 -14.22
C ALA A 144 -3.23 17.09 -13.91
N GLY A 145 -4.00 16.12 -14.43
CA GLY A 145 -5.43 15.99 -14.11
C GLY A 145 -5.70 15.80 -12.62
N ILE A 146 -4.91 14.95 -11.95
CA ILE A 146 -4.97 14.76 -10.49
C ILE A 146 -4.59 16.04 -9.75
N CYS A 147 -3.57 16.77 -10.22
CA CYS A 147 -3.25 18.08 -9.63
C CYS A 147 -4.42 19.07 -9.78
N HIS A 148 -5.04 19.16 -10.96
CA HIS A 148 -6.24 19.98 -11.17
C HIS A 148 -7.38 19.59 -10.23
N LEU A 149 -7.63 18.28 -10.06
CA LEU A 149 -8.64 17.75 -9.15
C LEU A 149 -8.42 18.23 -7.70
N HIS A 150 -7.21 18.08 -7.16
CA HIS A 150 -6.90 18.51 -5.79
C HIS A 150 -6.87 20.04 -5.61
N LEU A 151 -6.75 20.79 -6.71
CA LEU A 151 -6.85 22.26 -6.72
C LEU A 151 -8.29 22.77 -6.87
N GLY A 152 -9.27 21.88 -7.06
CA GLY A 152 -10.68 22.21 -7.27
C GLY A 152 -11.03 22.58 -8.72
N HIS A 153 -10.10 22.41 -9.66
CA HIS A 153 -10.30 22.63 -11.09
C HIS A 153 -10.92 21.38 -11.74
N MET A 154 -12.18 21.10 -11.40
CA MET A 154 -12.86 19.85 -11.77
C MET A 154 -13.05 19.70 -13.28
N GLU A 155 -13.41 20.78 -13.98
CA GLU A 155 -13.66 20.75 -15.43
C GLU A 155 -12.39 20.35 -16.19
N GLU A 156 -11.24 20.95 -15.83
CA GLU A 156 -9.95 20.62 -16.42
C GLU A 156 -9.52 19.19 -16.11
N ALA A 157 -9.75 18.72 -14.88
CA ALA A 157 -9.47 17.35 -14.49
C ALA A 157 -10.28 16.35 -15.34
N GLU A 158 -11.59 16.60 -15.52
CA GLU A 158 -12.46 15.72 -16.33
C GLU A 158 -12.07 15.70 -17.81
N ILE A 159 -11.68 16.85 -18.38
CA ILE A 159 -11.18 16.92 -19.76
C ILE A 159 -9.94 16.03 -19.91
N ILE A 160 -9.01 16.09 -18.96
CA ILE A 160 -7.80 15.28 -18.98
C ILE A 160 -8.14 13.79 -18.81
N PHE A 161 -8.99 13.44 -17.83
CA PHE A 161 -9.38 12.07 -17.56
C PHE A 161 -10.25 11.47 -18.67
N SER A 162 -10.88 12.29 -19.53
CA SER A 162 -11.62 11.80 -20.70
C SER A 162 -10.75 11.05 -21.71
N ALA A 163 -9.42 11.21 -21.63
CA ALA A 163 -8.47 10.42 -22.40
C ALA A 163 -8.50 8.92 -22.02
N LEU A 164 -8.97 8.59 -20.81
CA LEU A 164 -9.20 7.22 -20.35
C LEU A 164 -10.58 6.75 -20.83
N GLN A 165 -10.61 6.17 -22.02
CA GLN A 165 -11.80 5.52 -22.57
C GLN A 165 -11.87 4.05 -22.18
N GLN A 166 -13.08 3.49 -22.10
CA GLN A 166 -13.32 2.11 -21.65
C GLN A 166 -12.52 1.05 -22.45
N GLU A 167 -12.34 1.27 -23.75
CA GLU A 167 -11.57 0.38 -24.63
C GLU A 167 -10.06 0.34 -24.27
N ASN A 168 -9.52 1.47 -23.78
CA ASN A 168 -8.11 1.61 -23.39
C ASN A 168 -7.89 1.45 -21.89
N ALA A 169 -8.93 1.55 -21.07
CA ALA A 169 -8.87 1.41 -19.62
C ALA A 169 -8.26 0.07 -19.20
N SER A 170 -8.61 -1.00 -19.92
CA SER A 170 -8.06 -2.35 -19.72
C SER A 170 -6.54 -2.46 -19.99
N GLN A 171 -5.98 -1.56 -20.81
CA GLN A 171 -4.54 -1.54 -21.13
C GLN A 171 -3.72 -0.84 -20.03
N HIS A 172 -4.36 0.02 -19.25
CA HIS A 172 -3.71 0.83 -18.22
C HIS A 172 -4.47 0.79 -16.87
N PRO A 173 -4.68 -0.39 -16.29
CA PRO A 173 -5.46 -0.54 -15.06
C PRO A 173 -4.88 0.26 -13.89
N ASP A 174 -3.56 0.37 -13.80
CA ASP A 174 -2.88 1.13 -12.74
C ASP A 174 -3.21 2.63 -12.83
N ILE A 175 -3.26 3.19 -14.03
CA ILE A 175 -3.59 4.62 -14.25
C ILE A 175 -5.06 4.89 -13.93
N VAL A 176 -5.96 4.01 -14.37
CA VAL A 176 -7.40 4.13 -14.07
C VAL A 176 -7.65 4.03 -12.57
N THR A 177 -6.98 3.09 -11.89
CA THR A 177 -7.05 2.94 -10.43
C THR A 177 -6.55 4.20 -9.75
N GLU A 178 -5.44 4.80 -10.21
CA GLU A 178 -4.92 6.04 -9.64
C GLU A 178 -5.92 7.21 -9.76
N VAL A 179 -6.59 7.36 -10.91
CA VAL A 179 -7.63 8.38 -11.09
C VAL A 179 -8.80 8.12 -10.16
N ALA A 180 -9.29 6.88 -10.08
CA ALA A 180 -10.40 6.50 -9.23
C ALA A 180 -10.08 6.73 -7.73
N ASP A 181 -8.90 6.31 -7.28
CA ASP A 181 -8.42 6.53 -5.91
C ASP A 181 -8.32 8.03 -5.60
N SER A 182 -7.79 8.83 -6.54
CA SER A 182 -7.70 10.30 -6.35
C SER A 182 -9.09 10.93 -6.22
N LEU A 183 -10.05 10.52 -7.06
CA LEU A 183 -11.46 10.97 -6.97
C LEU A 183 -12.11 10.55 -5.65
N MET A 184 -11.81 9.35 -5.14
CA MET A 184 -12.24 8.91 -3.81
C MET A 184 -11.71 9.82 -2.71
N THR A 185 -10.45 10.25 -2.79
CA THR A 185 -9.85 11.12 -1.75
C THR A 185 -10.45 12.53 -1.72
N VAL A 186 -10.97 13.02 -2.85
CA VAL A 186 -11.66 14.32 -2.97
C VAL A 186 -13.18 14.16 -2.84
N GLU A 187 -13.66 12.99 -2.38
CA GLU A 187 -15.07 12.69 -2.11
C GLU A 187 -16.00 12.75 -3.36
N HIS A 188 -15.42 12.64 -4.56
CA HIS A 188 -16.17 12.55 -5.81
C HIS A 188 -16.53 11.09 -6.14
N TYR A 189 -17.39 10.50 -5.31
CA TYR A 189 -17.69 9.06 -5.32
C TYR A 189 -18.36 8.57 -6.62
N GLU A 190 -19.23 9.38 -7.25
CA GLU A 190 -19.87 9.00 -8.53
C GLU A 190 -18.86 8.86 -9.66
N SER A 191 -17.95 9.83 -9.77
CA SER A 191 -16.88 9.82 -10.77
C SER A 191 -15.88 8.69 -10.46
N ALA A 192 -15.50 8.49 -9.20
CA ALA A 192 -14.64 7.38 -8.80
C ALA A 192 -15.24 6.02 -9.19
N LEU A 193 -16.52 5.82 -8.89
CA LEU A 193 -17.27 4.61 -9.25
C LEU A 193 -17.23 4.36 -10.76
N LYS A 194 -17.45 5.39 -11.58
CA LYS A 194 -17.37 5.28 -13.05
C LYS A 194 -16.02 4.69 -13.50
N TYR A 195 -14.90 5.15 -12.92
CA TYR A 195 -13.57 4.65 -13.29
C TYR A 195 -13.30 3.24 -12.75
N TYR A 196 -13.68 2.91 -11.52
CA TYR A 196 -13.55 1.54 -11.02
C TYR A 196 -14.38 0.53 -11.84
N MET A 197 -15.57 0.91 -12.28
CA MET A 197 -16.42 0.06 -13.13
C MET A 197 -15.79 -0.23 -14.50
N MET A 198 -14.92 0.65 -15.02
CA MET A 198 -14.15 0.35 -16.25
C MET A 198 -13.20 -0.83 -16.07
N LEU A 199 -12.82 -1.15 -14.83
CA LEU A 199 -11.89 -2.22 -14.48
C LEU A 199 -12.57 -3.53 -14.11
N GLU A 200 -13.91 -3.61 -14.07
CA GLU A 200 -14.63 -4.83 -13.66
C GLU A 200 -14.51 -5.99 -14.69
N GLY A 201 -13.81 -5.80 -15.80
CA GLY A 201 -13.60 -6.81 -16.85
C GLY A 201 -12.77 -8.03 -16.43
N ASP A 202 -12.85 -9.10 -17.23
CA ASP A 202 -12.33 -10.43 -16.86
C ASP A 202 -10.80 -10.53 -16.66
N GLY A 203 -10.02 -9.55 -17.11
CA GLY A 203 -8.56 -9.56 -17.08
C GLY A 203 -7.89 -8.97 -15.85
N VAL A 204 -8.63 -8.39 -14.89
CA VAL A 204 -8.04 -7.65 -13.77
C VAL A 204 -7.58 -8.58 -12.64
N LYS A 205 -6.30 -8.46 -12.27
CA LYS A 205 -5.73 -9.10 -11.09
C LYS A 205 -6.29 -8.42 -9.84
N ASN A 206 -6.51 -9.17 -8.75
CA ASN A 206 -7.03 -8.64 -7.47
C ASN A 206 -8.48 -8.10 -7.52
N LYS A 207 -9.39 -8.80 -8.22
CA LYS A 207 -10.82 -8.43 -8.30
C LYS A 207 -11.46 -8.16 -6.94
N GLY A 208 -11.05 -8.87 -5.89
CA GLY A 208 -11.54 -8.66 -4.53
C GLY A 208 -11.34 -7.24 -3.98
N TYR A 209 -10.17 -6.64 -4.20
CA TYR A 209 -9.91 -5.25 -3.77
C TYR A 209 -10.66 -4.23 -4.63
N LEU A 210 -10.80 -4.50 -5.93
CA LEU A 210 -11.61 -3.65 -6.81
C LEU A 210 -13.08 -3.65 -6.38
N HIS A 211 -13.67 -4.82 -6.12
CA HIS A 211 -15.04 -4.93 -5.63
C HIS A 211 -15.22 -4.20 -4.28
N LEU A 212 -14.21 -4.25 -3.41
CA LEU A 212 -14.22 -3.49 -2.16
C LEU A 212 -14.28 -1.98 -2.42
N LYS A 213 -13.46 -1.46 -3.35
CA LYS A 213 -13.50 -0.04 -3.74
C LYS A 213 -14.84 0.40 -4.33
N ILE A 214 -15.42 -0.44 -5.18
CA ILE A 214 -16.76 -0.21 -5.73
C ILE A 214 -17.83 -0.21 -4.62
N ALA A 215 -17.74 -1.17 -3.68
CA ALA A 215 -18.65 -1.24 -2.55
C ALA A 215 -18.54 0.01 -1.65
N GLU A 216 -17.32 0.46 -1.35
CA GLU A 216 -17.06 1.71 -0.62
C GLU A 216 -17.71 2.92 -1.31
N CYS A 217 -17.58 3.04 -2.64
CA CYS A 217 -18.25 4.10 -3.40
C CYS A 217 -19.77 4.07 -3.18
N TYR A 218 -20.42 2.91 -3.32
CA TYR A 218 -21.86 2.79 -3.13
C TYR A 218 -22.30 3.09 -1.68
N VAL A 219 -21.48 2.75 -0.68
CA VAL A 219 -21.75 3.15 0.71
C VAL A 219 -21.80 4.67 0.84
N PHE A 220 -20.81 5.38 0.29
CA PHE A 220 -20.77 6.85 0.35
C PHE A 220 -21.88 7.51 -0.46
N LEU A 221 -22.33 6.88 -1.54
CA LEU A 221 -23.49 7.34 -2.34
C LEU A 221 -24.85 7.03 -1.67
N GLY A 222 -24.86 6.23 -0.59
CA GLY A 222 -26.10 5.79 0.07
C GLY A 222 -26.83 4.66 -0.64
N GLU A 223 -26.25 4.09 -1.69
CA GLU A 223 -26.78 2.99 -2.50
C GLU A 223 -26.50 1.63 -1.82
N ARG A 224 -27.19 1.39 -0.70
CA ARG A 224 -26.90 0.26 0.21
C ARG A 224 -27.07 -1.12 -0.44
N VAL A 225 -28.00 -1.28 -1.38
CA VAL A 225 -28.27 -2.56 -2.03
C VAL A 225 -27.08 -3.00 -2.87
N GLN A 226 -26.57 -2.10 -3.71
CA GLN A 226 -25.41 -2.32 -4.57
C GLN A 226 -24.15 -2.48 -3.72
N ALA A 227 -24.01 -1.70 -2.64
CA ALA A 227 -22.89 -1.85 -1.70
C ALA A 227 -22.83 -3.28 -1.14
N ILE A 228 -23.95 -3.81 -0.63
CA ILE A 228 -24.02 -5.17 -0.09
C ILE A 228 -23.65 -6.22 -1.16
N GLU A 229 -24.15 -6.08 -2.39
CA GLU A 229 -23.82 -6.98 -3.49
C GLU A 229 -22.31 -7.01 -3.76
N TYR A 230 -21.67 -5.85 -3.88
CA TYR A 230 -20.23 -5.77 -4.14
C TYR A 230 -19.38 -6.22 -2.95
N PHE A 231 -19.84 -6.01 -1.71
CA PHE A 231 -19.18 -6.59 -0.54
C PHE A 231 -19.25 -8.11 -0.55
N HIS A 232 -20.36 -8.74 -0.97
CA HIS A 232 -20.41 -10.19 -1.14
C HIS A 232 -19.41 -10.67 -2.19
N LYS A 233 -19.34 -9.99 -3.35
CA LYS A 233 -18.31 -10.29 -4.38
C LYS A 233 -16.90 -10.15 -3.81
N ALA A 234 -16.64 -9.12 -3.00
CA ALA A 234 -15.35 -8.90 -2.35
C ALA A 234 -15.00 -10.00 -1.33
N VAL A 235 -15.96 -10.44 -0.49
CA VAL A 235 -15.74 -11.53 0.50
C VAL A 235 -15.44 -12.87 -0.17
N ASN A 236 -16.05 -13.15 -1.33
CA ASN A 236 -15.79 -14.38 -2.07
C ASN A 236 -14.37 -14.41 -2.66
N GLU A 237 -13.87 -13.27 -3.13
CA GLU A 237 -12.50 -13.16 -3.66
C GLU A 237 -11.44 -13.03 -2.55
N LEU A 238 -11.78 -12.34 -1.45
CA LEU A 238 -10.92 -12.12 -0.28
C LEU A 238 -11.38 -13.00 0.88
N GLU A 239 -11.39 -14.33 0.68
CA GLU A 239 -12.00 -15.27 1.62
C GLU A 239 -11.53 -15.11 3.08
N ASP A 240 -10.23 -14.85 3.28
CA ASP A 240 -9.59 -14.70 4.58
C ASP A 240 -9.63 -13.28 5.15
N SER A 241 -10.21 -12.32 4.44
CA SER A 241 -10.25 -10.94 4.92
C SER A 241 -11.32 -10.74 6.00
N VAL A 242 -10.84 -10.61 7.23
CA VAL A 242 -11.66 -10.35 8.41
C VAL A 242 -12.35 -8.99 8.33
N ASP A 243 -11.63 -7.98 7.86
CA ASP A 243 -12.14 -6.60 7.85
C ASP A 243 -13.31 -6.44 6.90
N VAL A 244 -13.26 -7.06 5.70
CA VAL A 244 -14.38 -7.01 4.74
C VAL A 244 -15.63 -7.69 5.30
N ARG A 245 -15.47 -8.85 5.95
CA ARG A 245 -16.58 -9.57 6.59
C ARG A 245 -17.22 -8.75 7.71
N LEU A 246 -16.40 -8.07 8.53
CA LEU A 246 -16.89 -7.21 9.61
C LEU A 246 -17.63 -5.98 9.06
N THR A 247 -17.10 -5.35 8.01
CA THR A 247 -17.76 -4.20 7.35
C THR A 247 -19.09 -4.62 6.77
N LEU A 248 -19.14 -5.70 5.96
CA LEU A 248 -20.37 -6.23 5.39
C LEU A 248 -21.39 -6.60 6.49
N SER A 249 -20.96 -7.28 7.55
CA SER A 249 -21.83 -7.63 8.67
C SER A 249 -22.44 -6.40 9.35
N SER A 250 -21.68 -5.30 9.46
CA SER A 250 -22.16 -4.08 10.11
C SER A 250 -23.19 -3.38 9.23
N ILE A 251 -22.96 -3.30 7.92
CA ILE A 251 -23.92 -2.75 6.96
C ILE A 251 -25.22 -3.58 6.95
N LEU A 252 -25.12 -4.91 6.97
CA LEU A 252 -26.29 -5.80 7.03
C LEU A 252 -27.12 -5.59 8.31
N LEU A 253 -26.47 -5.39 9.45
CA LEU A 253 -27.17 -5.11 10.72
C LEU A 253 -27.88 -3.75 10.68
N GLU A 254 -27.27 -2.73 10.08
CA GLU A 254 -27.92 -1.42 9.90
C GLU A 254 -29.17 -1.51 9.02
N GLU A 255 -29.18 -2.43 8.05
CA GLU A 255 -30.33 -2.72 7.19
C GLU A 255 -31.35 -3.69 7.82
N GLY A 256 -31.13 -4.14 9.06
CA GLY A 256 -31.98 -5.11 9.75
C GLY A 256 -31.89 -6.54 9.22
N LYS A 257 -30.89 -6.84 8.38
CA LYS A 257 -30.62 -8.17 7.81
C LYS A 257 -29.75 -9.02 8.73
N ASP A 258 -30.21 -9.19 9.97
CA ASP A 258 -29.45 -9.85 11.03
C ASP A 258 -29.04 -11.29 10.70
N ASP A 259 -29.90 -12.04 9.99
CA ASP A 259 -29.62 -13.43 9.62
C ASP A 259 -28.51 -13.54 8.57
N GLU A 260 -28.48 -12.62 7.60
CA GLU A 260 -27.40 -12.52 6.61
C GLU A 260 -26.08 -12.11 7.29
N ALA A 261 -26.14 -11.17 8.25
CA ALA A 261 -24.97 -10.75 9.02
C ALA A 261 -24.37 -11.92 9.83
N VAL A 262 -25.21 -12.74 10.45
CA VAL A 262 -24.79 -13.97 11.14
C VAL A 262 -24.19 -14.95 10.15
N PHE A 263 -24.79 -15.13 8.96
CA PHE A 263 -24.30 -16.05 7.95
C PHE A 263 -22.89 -15.68 7.45
N VAL A 264 -22.63 -14.40 7.16
CA VAL A 264 -21.32 -13.91 6.69
C VAL A 264 -20.20 -14.14 7.72
N LEU A 265 -20.53 -14.06 9.02
CA LEU A 265 -19.60 -14.21 10.13
C LEU A 265 -19.49 -15.65 10.65
N SER A 266 -20.43 -16.53 10.30
CA SER A 266 -20.44 -17.92 10.74
C SER A 266 -19.61 -18.79 9.80
N PRO A 267 -18.85 -19.77 10.32
CA PRO A 267 -18.14 -20.71 9.45
C PRO A 267 -19.18 -21.49 8.64
N PRO A 268 -18.84 -21.94 7.41
CA PRO A 268 -19.71 -22.85 6.68
C PRO A 268 -20.05 -24.04 7.58
N LYS A 269 -21.33 -24.36 7.73
CA LYS A 269 -21.72 -25.61 8.39
C LYS A 269 -21.05 -26.73 7.59
N ALA A 270 -20.28 -27.58 8.25
CA ALA A 270 -19.82 -28.83 7.66
C ALA A 270 -21.06 -29.65 7.29
N SER A 271 -21.57 -29.48 6.07
CA SER A 271 -22.64 -30.32 5.56
C SER A 271 -22.02 -31.64 5.16
N GLU A 272 -22.63 -32.70 5.68
CA GLU A 272 -22.44 -34.12 5.34
C GLU A 272 -22.60 -34.39 3.83
N SER A 273 -21.70 -33.89 2.98
CA SER A 273 -21.67 -34.22 1.55
C SER A 273 -20.40 -33.76 0.85
N SER A 274 -19.24 -34.16 1.34
CA SER A 274 -18.10 -34.46 0.47
C SER A 274 -17.08 -35.28 1.25
N VAL A 275 -17.21 -36.60 1.11
CA VAL A 275 -16.04 -37.48 1.12
C VAL A 275 -15.07 -36.90 0.08
N ASP A 276 -13.82 -36.69 0.48
CA ASP A 276 -12.71 -36.11 -0.29
C ASP A 276 -12.53 -34.58 -0.19
N SER A 277 -11.89 -34.13 0.88
CA SER A 277 -10.61 -33.42 0.76
C SER A 277 -10.01 -33.13 2.15
N SER A 278 -8.74 -33.41 2.28
CA SER A 278 -7.92 -33.20 3.46
C SER A 278 -7.71 -31.70 3.74
N SER A 279 -8.60 -31.09 4.53
CA SER A 279 -8.28 -29.93 5.38
C SER A 279 -9.45 -29.64 6.34
N ASP A 280 -9.59 -30.44 7.40
CA ASP A 280 -10.48 -30.14 8.56
C ASP A 280 -9.97 -28.96 9.41
N GLU A 281 -9.03 -28.16 8.90
CA GLU A 281 -8.55 -26.96 9.59
C GLU A 281 -9.59 -25.83 9.45
N PRO A 282 -10.02 -25.22 10.56
CA PRO A 282 -10.94 -24.10 10.51
C PRO A 282 -10.34 -22.95 9.69
N LYS A 283 -11.14 -22.36 8.78
CA LYS A 283 -10.69 -21.23 7.95
C LYS A 283 -10.01 -20.15 8.81
N SER A 284 -8.89 -19.62 8.32
CA SER A 284 -8.01 -18.69 9.07
C SER A 284 -8.79 -17.49 9.64
N TRP A 285 -9.69 -16.92 8.85
CA TRP A 285 -10.53 -15.80 9.30
C TRP A 285 -11.43 -16.16 10.50
N TRP A 286 -11.95 -17.39 10.58
CA TRP A 286 -12.85 -17.80 11.66
C TRP A 286 -12.14 -17.88 13.01
N LEU A 287 -10.84 -18.13 13.01
CA LEU A 287 -10.02 -18.11 14.23
C LEU A 287 -9.89 -16.69 14.82
N ASN A 288 -10.19 -15.65 14.04
CA ASN A 288 -10.06 -14.27 14.49
C ASN A 288 -11.06 -13.92 15.60
N SER A 289 -10.54 -13.39 16.71
CA SER A 289 -11.34 -13.02 17.89
C SER A 289 -12.36 -11.92 17.58
N LYS A 290 -12.07 -10.99 16.66
CA LYS A 290 -12.99 -9.90 16.29
C LYS A 290 -14.29 -10.44 15.68
N ILE A 291 -14.19 -11.46 14.83
CA ILE A 291 -15.36 -12.10 14.20
C ILE A 291 -16.23 -12.77 15.26
N LYS A 292 -15.63 -13.58 16.12
CA LYS A 292 -16.33 -14.27 17.20
C LYS A 292 -16.99 -13.29 18.18
N LEU A 293 -16.31 -12.20 18.52
CA LEU A 293 -16.87 -11.16 19.40
C LEU A 293 -18.06 -10.45 18.75
N LYS A 294 -17.93 -10.02 17.49
CA LYS A 294 -19.03 -9.40 16.74
C LYS A 294 -20.22 -10.35 16.63
N LEU A 295 -19.98 -11.63 16.34
CA LEU A 295 -21.04 -12.63 16.25
C LEU A 295 -21.76 -12.87 17.59
N CYS A 296 -21.04 -12.95 18.72
CA CYS A 296 -21.71 -13.01 20.03
C CYS A 296 -22.50 -11.74 20.35
N GLN A 297 -22.03 -10.54 19.98
CA GLN A 297 -22.79 -9.30 20.17
C GLN A 297 -24.15 -9.38 19.44
N ILE A 298 -24.17 -9.89 18.21
CA ILE A 298 -25.40 -10.11 17.44
C ILE A 298 -26.30 -11.13 18.16
N TYR A 299 -25.77 -12.27 18.60
CA TYR A 299 -26.57 -13.27 19.32
C TYR A 299 -27.14 -12.77 20.65
N ARG A 300 -26.38 -11.95 21.40
CA ARG A 300 -26.87 -11.31 22.63
C ARG A 300 -28.02 -10.36 22.33
N ALA A 301 -27.90 -9.55 21.26
CA ALA A 301 -28.98 -8.65 20.84
C ALA A 301 -30.25 -9.43 20.43
N LYS A 302 -30.09 -10.59 19.78
CA LYS A 302 -31.19 -11.51 19.42
C LYS A 302 -31.74 -12.35 20.59
N GLY A 303 -31.14 -12.29 21.78
CA GLY A 303 -31.54 -13.08 22.95
C GLY A 303 -31.09 -14.56 22.92
N SER A 304 -30.25 -14.96 21.96
CA SER A 304 -29.73 -16.33 21.84
C SER A 304 -28.44 -16.50 22.63
N LEU A 305 -28.56 -16.63 23.96
CA LEU A 305 -27.40 -16.77 24.85
C LEU A 305 -26.60 -18.06 24.60
N ALA A 306 -27.27 -19.17 24.26
CA ALA A 306 -26.61 -20.44 23.96
C ALA A 306 -25.62 -20.29 22.80
N ALA A 307 -26.06 -19.71 21.68
CA ALA A 307 -25.23 -19.51 20.51
C ALA A 307 -24.05 -18.56 20.78
N CYS A 308 -24.22 -17.50 21.59
CA CYS A 308 -23.08 -16.67 22.00
C CYS A 308 -22.05 -17.46 22.83
N VAL A 309 -22.50 -18.30 23.77
CA VAL A 309 -21.59 -19.11 24.59
C VAL A 309 -20.80 -20.07 23.71
N ASP A 310 -21.45 -20.74 22.76
CA ASP A 310 -20.79 -21.67 21.85
C ASP A 310 -19.69 -21.00 21.01
N VAL A 311 -19.92 -19.77 20.55
CA VAL A 311 -18.96 -18.99 19.77
C VAL A 311 -17.76 -18.53 20.61
N ILE A 312 -17.98 -18.09 21.85
CA ILE A 312 -16.92 -17.52 22.70
C ILE A 312 -16.15 -18.58 23.49
N PHE A 313 -16.76 -19.73 23.79
CA PHE A 313 -16.16 -20.77 24.63
C PHE A 313 -14.74 -21.19 24.20
N PRO A 314 -14.44 -21.39 22.90
CA PRO A 314 -13.07 -21.68 22.46
C PRO A 314 -12.05 -20.58 22.82
N LEU A 315 -12.44 -19.30 22.73
CA LEU A 315 -11.56 -18.17 23.07
C LEU A 315 -11.27 -18.10 24.57
N ILE A 316 -12.29 -18.34 25.41
CA ILE A 316 -12.11 -18.39 26.86
C ILE A 316 -11.20 -19.56 27.24
N ARG A 317 -11.37 -20.72 26.61
CA ARG A 317 -10.51 -21.89 26.87
C ARG A 317 -9.05 -21.62 26.52
N GLU A 318 -8.77 -20.99 25.38
CA GLU A 318 -7.41 -20.63 24.98
C GLU A 318 -6.75 -19.62 25.94
N THR A 319 -7.48 -18.58 26.33
CA THR A 319 -6.98 -17.56 27.27
C THR A 319 -6.70 -18.13 28.66
N VAL A 320 -7.63 -18.91 29.22
CA VAL A 320 -7.45 -19.59 30.51
C VAL A 320 -6.29 -20.60 30.45
N PHE A 321 -6.13 -21.31 29.34
CA PHE A 321 -5.01 -22.21 29.14
C PHE A 321 -3.67 -21.45 29.14
N LEU A 322 -3.57 -20.34 28.42
CA LEU A 322 -2.37 -19.49 28.40
C LEU A 322 -2.02 -18.94 29.79
N GLU A 323 -3.01 -18.46 30.55
CA GLU A 323 -2.80 -18.00 31.94
C GLU A 323 -2.31 -19.14 32.85
N SER A 324 -2.88 -20.34 32.72
CA SER A 324 -2.47 -21.50 33.51
C SER A 324 -1.04 -21.97 33.20
N VAL A 325 -0.62 -21.83 31.94
CA VAL A 325 0.75 -22.14 31.49
C VAL A 325 1.71 -21.05 31.99
N GLN A 326 1.35 -19.77 31.89
CA GLN A 326 2.15 -18.67 32.42
C GLN A 326 2.33 -18.77 33.94
N GLN A 327 1.27 -19.12 34.69
CA GLN A 327 1.38 -19.39 36.13
C GLN A 327 2.35 -20.54 36.43
N LYS A 328 2.26 -21.67 35.70
CA LYS A 328 3.21 -22.78 35.86
C LYS A 328 4.65 -22.39 35.55
N VAL A 329 4.89 -21.59 34.52
CA VAL A 329 6.23 -21.08 34.19
C VAL A 329 6.74 -20.12 35.28
N SER A 330 5.90 -19.24 35.81
CA SER A 330 6.26 -18.34 36.92
C SER A 330 6.58 -19.06 38.23
N LEU A 331 5.94 -20.22 38.47
CA LEU A 331 6.22 -21.09 39.62
C LEU A 331 7.48 -21.96 39.41
N LEU A 332 7.84 -22.26 38.16
CA LEU A 332 9.06 -22.99 37.79
C LEU A 332 10.32 -22.10 37.75
N PHE A 333 10.16 -20.78 37.57
CA PHE A 333 11.23 -19.79 37.64
C PHE A 333 10.85 -18.66 38.62
N PRO A 334 10.81 -18.93 39.94
CA PRO A 334 10.69 -17.85 40.90
C PRO A 334 11.93 -16.95 40.79
N PHE A 335 11.72 -15.67 40.45
CA PHE A 335 12.76 -14.65 40.54
C PHE A 335 13.32 -14.66 41.97
N ASP A 336 14.57 -15.13 42.14
CA ASP A 336 15.28 -15.09 43.42
C ASP A 336 15.85 -13.68 43.61
N PRO A 337 15.37 -12.87 44.57
CA PRO A 337 15.84 -11.49 44.76
C PRO A 337 17.22 -11.42 45.44
N ARG A 338 17.95 -12.54 45.58
CA ARG A 338 19.24 -12.60 46.28
C ARG A 338 20.46 -12.87 45.40
N MET A 339 20.36 -12.65 44.08
CA MET A 339 21.54 -12.51 43.23
C MET A 339 21.71 -11.06 42.78
N CYS A 340 22.26 -10.24 43.68
CA CYS A 340 23.00 -9.01 43.40
C CYS A 340 24.26 -9.03 44.25
#